data_AF-A0A7V3CG54-F1
#
_entry.id   AF-A0A7V3CG54-F1
#
_cell.length_a   1.000
_cell.length_b   1.000
_cell.length_c   1.000
_cell.angle_alpha   90.00
_cell.angle_beta   90.00
_cell.angle_gamma   90.00
#
_symmetry.space_group_name_H-M   'P 1'
#
loop_
_entity.id
_entity.type
_entity.pdbx_description
1 polymer ?
#
loop_
_entity_poly.entity_id
_entity_poly.type
_entity_poly.pdbx_seq_one_letter_code
_entity_poly.pdbx_strand_id
1 'polypeptide(L)'
;MERKETHALEWEGGFGEALRLLEASEESLFITGKAGTGKSTLLRCFRERTDRKVAVLAPTGIAAVNVGGQTIHSFFGFKPDVTVEQAKRQARRIRDEEERRLFRELDLVVIDEVSMVRADLLDCVDAFLRAVRKAPKTPFGGLRLVLLG
;
A
#
# COMPACT_ATOMS: atom_id res chain seq x y z
N MET A 1 -0.36 25.56 6.80
CA MET A 1 0.39 24.54 6.04
C MET A 1 1.03 23.63 7.08
N GLU A 2 0.24 22.73 7.65
CA GLU A 2 0.72 21.75 8.64
C GLU A 2 1.33 20.56 7.91
N ARG A 3 2.56 20.22 8.26
CA ARG A 3 3.18 18.97 7.85
C ARG A 3 2.46 17.87 8.62
N LYS A 4 1.77 16.97 7.91
CA LYS A 4 1.33 15.71 8.51
C LYS A 4 2.60 14.87 8.68
N GLU A 5 3.04 14.76 9.93
CA GLU A 5 4.17 13.91 10.30
C GLU A 5 3.81 12.45 10.05
N THR A 6 4.67 11.75 9.31
CA THR A 6 4.55 10.30 9.14
C THR A 6 5.00 9.67 10.46
N HIS A 7 4.08 9.09 11.22
CA HIS A 7 4.43 8.32 12.42
C HIS A 7 5.10 7.00 11.99
N ALA A 8 6.43 6.96 12.04
CA ALA A 8 7.19 5.72 11.97
C ALA A 8 7.10 5.03 13.34
N LEU A 9 6.42 3.89 13.41
CA LEU A 9 6.35 3.09 14.62
C LEU A 9 7.50 2.08 14.57
N GLU A 10 8.54 2.34 15.35
CA GLU A 10 9.49 1.29 15.68
C GLU A 10 8.77 0.25 16.55
N TRP A 11 9.04 -1.02 16.29
CA TRP A 11 8.41 -2.18 16.95
C TRP A 11 8.87 -2.31 18.41
N GLU A 12 8.51 -1.34 19.24
CA GLU A 12 8.66 -1.37 20.71
C GLU A 12 7.30 -1.53 21.42
N GLY A 13 6.19 -1.16 20.75
CA GLY A 13 4.81 -1.26 21.24
C GLY A 13 4.17 -2.66 21.25
N GLY A 14 4.85 -3.65 20.66
CA GLY A 14 4.38 -5.03 20.56
C GLY A 14 3.21 -5.24 19.58
N PHE A 15 2.91 -6.51 19.30
CA PHE A 15 1.90 -6.94 18.32
C PHE A 15 0.52 -6.29 18.53
N GLY A 16 0.09 -6.12 19.78
CA GLY A 16 -1.23 -5.59 20.12
C GLY A 16 -1.40 -4.09 19.82
N GLU A 17 -0.34 -3.30 19.95
CA GLU A 17 -0.38 -1.88 19.60
C GLU A 17 -0.42 -1.70 18.09
N ALA A 18 0.43 -2.43 17.36
CA ALA A 18 0.45 -2.40 15.90
C ALA A 18 -0.92 -2.80 15.31
N LEU A 19 -1.56 -3.84 15.87
CA LEU A 19 -2.89 -4.25 15.42
C LEU A 19 -3.95 -3.17 15.68
N ARG A 20 -3.92 -2.55 16.86
CA ARG A 20 -4.82 -1.45 17.21
C ARG A 20 -4.66 -0.26 16.27
N LEU A 21 -3.43 0.10 15.92
CA LEU A 21 -3.15 1.21 15.01
C LEU A 21 -3.59 0.88 13.58
N LEU A 22 -3.44 -0.38 13.14
CA LEU A 22 -3.99 -0.84 11.86
C LEU A 22 -5.52 -0.71 11.82
N GLU A 23 -6.21 -1.11 12.88
CA GLU A 23 -7.68 -1.10 12.95
C GLU A 23 -8.26 0.33 13.10
N ALA A 24 -7.72 1.11 14.04
CA ALA A 24 -8.35 2.35 14.51
C ALA A 24 -7.79 3.65 13.88
N SER A 25 -6.56 3.65 13.36
CA SER A 25 -5.98 4.86 12.77
C SER A 25 -6.38 5.05 11.31
N GLU A 26 -6.45 6.30 10.84
CA GLU A 26 -6.54 6.65 9.42
C GLU A 26 -5.19 7.02 8.81
N GLU A 27 -4.14 7.04 9.62
CA GLU A 27 -2.80 7.44 9.19
C GLU A 27 -2.07 6.30 8.49
N SER A 28 -1.15 6.69 7.58
CA SER A 28 -0.24 5.74 6.98
C SER A 28 0.79 5.27 8.01
N LEU A 29 1.07 3.97 8.03
CA LEU A 29 1.94 3.34 9.02
C LEU A 29 3.13 2.68 8.34
N PHE A 30 4.29 2.77 8.99
CA PHE A 30 5.44 1.93 8.69
C PHE A 30 5.68 1.00 9.88
N ILE A 31 5.56 -0.30 9.66
CA ILE A 31 5.68 -1.35 10.66
C ILE A 31 6.94 -2.15 10.33
N THR A 32 7.97 -1.93 11.12
CA THR A 32 9.24 -2.65 10.97
C THR A 32 9.42 -3.75 11.99
N GLY A 33 10.40 -4.63 11.79
CA GLY A 33 10.74 -5.67 12.77
C GLY A 33 11.68 -6.70 12.16
N LYS A 34 12.46 -7.40 12.99
CA LYS A 34 13.34 -8.48 12.52
C LYS A 34 12.54 -9.60 11.85
N ALA A 35 13.21 -10.44 11.07
CA ALA A 35 12.59 -11.66 10.55
C ALA A 35 12.06 -12.51 11.72
N GLY A 36 10.87 -13.11 11.54
CA GLY A 36 10.24 -13.95 12.57
C GLY A 36 9.51 -13.19 13.69
N THR A 37 9.36 -11.87 13.62
CA THR A 37 8.57 -11.11 14.63
C THR A 37 7.06 -11.18 14.45
N GLY A 38 6.57 -11.90 13.43
CA GLY A 38 5.14 -12.11 13.20
C GLY A 38 4.44 -11.00 12.41
N LYS A 39 5.16 -10.20 11.59
CA LYS A 39 4.56 -9.18 10.70
C LYS A 39 3.49 -9.77 9.75
N SER A 40 3.77 -10.92 9.14
CA SER A 40 2.79 -11.61 8.29
C SER A 40 1.57 -12.11 9.08
N THR A 41 1.79 -12.54 10.33
CA THR A 41 0.70 -12.89 11.26
C THR A 41 -0.15 -11.68 11.62
N LEU A 42 0.48 -10.51 11.85
CA LEU A 42 -0.20 -9.25 12.13
C LEU A 42 -1.10 -8.86 10.96
N LEU A 43 -0.56 -8.88 9.73
CA LEU A 43 -1.30 -8.61 8.51
C LEU A 43 -2.47 -9.58 8.36
N ARG A 44 -2.26 -10.88 8.60
CA ARG A 44 -3.34 -11.88 8.55
C ARG A 44 -4.44 -11.57 9.57
N CYS A 45 -4.09 -11.33 10.83
CA CYS A 45 -5.06 -11.00 11.87
C CYS A 45 -5.86 -9.74 11.55
N PHE A 46 -5.20 -8.70 11.02
CA PHE A 46 -5.87 -7.48 10.58
C PHE A 46 -6.86 -7.76 9.44
N ARG A 47 -6.46 -8.53 8.42
CA ARG A 47 -7.33 -8.89 7.28
C ARG A 47 -8.55 -9.70 7.69
N GLU A 48 -8.42 -10.58 8.67
CA GLU A 48 -9.54 -11.42 9.17
C GLU A 48 -10.57 -10.61 9.98
N ARG A 49 -10.23 -9.40 10.43
CA ARG A 49 -11.06 -8.57 11.32
C ARG A 49 -11.59 -7.29 10.69
N THR A 50 -10.94 -6.79 9.64
CA THR A 50 -11.25 -5.49 9.05
C THR A 50 -12.32 -5.62 7.97
N ASP A 51 -13.30 -4.72 7.99
CA ASP A 51 -14.27 -4.54 6.90
C ASP A 51 -13.77 -3.58 5.81
N ARG A 52 -12.55 -3.04 5.96
CA ARG A 52 -11.94 -2.13 5.00
C ARG A 52 -11.61 -2.86 3.69
N LYS A 53 -11.72 -2.16 2.56
CA LYS A 53 -11.25 -2.61 1.25
C LYS A 53 -9.73 -2.48 1.17
N VAL A 54 -9.04 -3.58 1.44
CA VAL A 54 -7.58 -3.66 1.50
C VAL A 54 -7.01 -4.32 0.23
N ALA A 55 -6.05 -3.66 -0.41
CA ALA A 55 -5.16 -4.31 -1.37
C ALA A 55 -3.84 -4.70 -0.71
N VAL A 56 -3.45 -5.98 -0.80
CA VAL A 56 -2.20 -6.49 -0.23
C VAL A 56 -1.21 -6.75 -1.35
N LEU A 57 -0.09 -6.05 -1.30
CA LEU A 57 0.92 -6.01 -2.35
C LEU A 57 2.30 -6.43 -1.82
N ALA A 58 3.15 -6.92 -2.71
CA ALA A 58 4.55 -7.20 -2.43
C ALA A 58 5.42 -6.94 -3.68
N PRO A 59 6.75 -6.77 -3.55
CA PRO A 59 7.63 -6.52 -4.70
C PRO A 59 7.88 -7.76 -5.57
N THR A 60 7.82 -8.97 -5.01
CA THR A 60 8.12 -10.22 -5.73
C THR A 60 6.95 -11.20 -5.70
N GLY A 61 6.91 -12.12 -6.67
CA GLY A 61 5.84 -13.13 -6.76
C GLY A 61 5.78 -14.06 -5.55
N ILE A 62 6.94 -14.50 -5.04
CA ILE A 62 7.00 -15.37 -3.85
C ILE A 62 6.48 -14.62 -2.61
N ALA A 63 6.91 -13.36 -2.41
CA ALA A 63 6.42 -12.56 -1.29
C ALA A 63 4.91 -12.32 -1.39
N ALA A 64 4.40 -12.02 -2.59
CA ALA A 64 2.96 -11.82 -2.82
C ALA A 64 2.14 -13.06 -2.46
N VAL A 65 2.61 -14.26 -2.81
CA VAL A 65 1.96 -15.53 -2.43
C VAL A 65 1.95 -15.71 -0.92
N ASN A 66 3.06 -15.43 -0.23
CA ASN A 66 3.18 -15.61 1.22
C ASN A 66 2.19 -14.74 2.02
N VAL A 67 1.86 -13.56 1.53
CA VAL A 67 0.86 -12.67 2.16
C VAL A 67 -0.54 -12.80 1.56
N GLY A 68 -0.75 -13.74 0.63
CA GLY A 68 -2.03 -13.92 -0.06
C GLY A 68 -2.50 -12.66 -0.78
N GLY A 69 -1.59 -12.02 -1.51
CA GLY A 69 -1.76 -10.77 -2.24
C GLY A 69 -1.26 -10.86 -3.68
N GLN A 70 -0.89 -9.72 -4.26
CA GLN A 70 -0.36 -9.63 -5.64
C GLN A 70 0.94 -8.83 -5.68
N THR A 71 1.67 -8.90 -6.78
CA THR A 71 2.82 -8.01 -6.95
C THR A 71 2.36 -6.58 -7.21
N ILE A 72 3.13 -5.57 -6.80
CA ILE A 72 2.88 -4.15 -7.15
C ILE A 72 2.72 -4.00 -8.66
N HIS A 73 3.60 -4.65 -9.44
CA HIS A 73 3.54 -4.62 -10.89
C HIS A 73 2.24 -5.20 -11.45
N SER A 74 1.81 -6.36 -10.97
CA SER A 74 0.58 -7.01 -11.44
C SER A 74 -0.66 -6.20 -11.06
N PHE A 75 -0.73 -5.67 -9.84
CA PHE A 75 -1.91 -4.95 -9.34
C PHE A 75 -2.15 -3.63 -10.08
N PHE A 76 -1.09 -2.87 -10.34
CA PHE A 76 -1.18 -1.61 -11.09
C PHE A 76 -1.05 -1.78 -12.61
N GLY A 77 -0.76 -3.00 -13.08
CA GLY A 77 -0.48 -3.30 -14.48
C GLY A 77 0.83 -2.68 -14.99
N PHE A 78 1.80 -2.41 -14.12
CA PHE A 78 3.06 -1.78 -14.48
C PHE A 78 4.01 -2.76 -15.16
N LYS A 79 4.68 -2.28 -16.21
CA LYS A 79 5.83 -2.96 -16.79
C LYS A 79 7.04 -2.86 -15.85
N PRO A 80 8.06 -3.75 -15.97
CA PRO A 80 9.27 -3.67 -15.14
C PRO A 80 10.03 -2.34 -15.25
N ASP A 81 9.95 -1.68 -16.40
CA ASP A 81 10.58 -0.40 -16.72
C ASP A 81 9.65 0.81 -16.55
N VAL A 82 8.57 0.66 -15.76
CA VAL A 82 7.57 1.72 -15.58
C VAL A 82 8.22 3.02 -15.10
N THR A 83 7.78 4.13 -15.68
CA THR A 83 8.11 5.48 -15.22
C THR A 83 6.88 6.19 -14.66
N VAL A 84 7.10 7.23 -13.86
CA VAL A 84 6.04 8.06 -13.26
C VAL A 84 5.04 8.57 -14.30
N GLU A 85 5.53 9.06 -15.45
CA GLU A 85 4.67 9.52 -16.55
C GLU A 85 3.88 8.38 -17.21
N GLN A 86 4.48 7.20 -17.35
CA GLN A 86 3.77 6.03 -17.86
C GLN A 86 2.68 5.56 -16.89
N ALA A 87 2.96 5.51 -15.58
CA ALA A 87 2.00 5.15 -14.54
C ALA A 87 0.80 6.12 -14.52
N LYS A 88 1.07 7.43 -14.53
CA LYS A 88 0.03 8.47 -14.63
C LYS A 88 -0.82 8.36 -15.90
N ARG A 89 -0.18 8.07 -17.05
CA ARG A 89 -0.89 7.86 -18.32
C ARG A 89 -1.73 6.60 -18.31
N GLN A 90 -1.25 5.55 -17.65
CA GLN A 90 -1.97 4.29 -17.49
C GLN A 90 -3.25 4.48 -16.66
N ALA A 91 -3.16 5.15 -15.50
CA ALA A 91 -4.32 5.51 -14.68
C ALA A 91 -5.40 6.27 -15.48
N ARG A 92 -5.00 7.20 -16.35
CA ARG A 92 -5.91 7.96 -17.21
C ARG A 92 -6.53 7.14 -18.33
N ARG A 93 -5.91 6.03 -18.71
CA ARG A 93 -6.32 5.15 -19.83
C ARG A 93 -7.20 3.99 -19.40
N ILE A 94 -7.31 3.68 -18.11
CA ILE A 94 -8.28 2.69 -17.60
C ILE A 94 -9.64 3.08 -18.18
N ARG A 95 -10.26 2.21 -18.97
CA ARG A 95 -11.60 2.44 -19.56
C ARG A 95 -12.68 1.67 -18.82
N ASP A 96 -12.29 0.56 -18.23
CA ASP A 96 -13.14 -0.28 -17.41
C ASP A 96 -13.57 0.49 -16.15
N GLU A 97 -14.88 0.63 -15.96
CA GLU A 97 -15.41 1.39 -14.82
C GLU A 97 -15.32 0.59 -13.51
N GLU A 98 -15.35 -0.74 -13.56
CA GLU A 98 -15.13 -1.59 -12.39
C GLU A 98 -13.69 -1.47 -11.89
N GLU A 99 -12.72 -1.51 -12.81
CA GLU A 99 -11.30 -1.30 -12.49
C GLU A 99 -11.08 0.10 -11.90
N ARG A 100 -11.68 1.15 -12.47
CA ARG A 100 -11.59 2.49 -11.85
C ARG A 100 -12.26 2.54 -10.48
N ARG A 101 -13.40 1.89 -10.33
CA ARG A 101 -14.17 1.86 -9.08
C ARG A 101 -13.37 1.17 -7.98
N LEU A 102 -12.69 0.07 -8.28
CA LEU A 102 -11.74 -0.59 -7.38
C LEU A 102 -10.78 0.43 -6.76
N PHE A 103 -10.03 1.18 -7.57
CA PHE A 103 -9.04 2.13 -7.04
C PHE A 103 -9.64 3.31 -6.27
N ARG A 104 -10.88 3.73 -6.60
CA ARG A 104 -11.58 4.80 -5.88
C ARG A 104 -12.12 4.34 -4.53
N GLU A 105 -12.56 3.09 -4.44
CA GLU A 105 -13.17 2.51 -3.25
C GLU A 105 -12.18 1.82 -2.32
N LEU A 106 -10.92 1.61 -2.73
CA LEU A 106 -9.87 1.15 -1.82
C LEU A 106 -9.72 2.12 -0.64
N ASP A 107 -9.72 1.53 0.56
CA ASP A 107 -9.50 2.25 1.81
C ASP A 107 -8.01 2.31 2.15
N LEU A 108 -7.27 1.22 1.92
CA LEU A 108 -5.82 1.20 2.08
C LEU A 108 -5.11 0.20 1.16
N VAL A 109 -3.81 0.45 0.98
CA VAL A 109 -2.86 -0.49 0.37
C VAL A 109 -1.84 -0.89 1.43
N VAL A 110 -1.65 -2.20 1.55
CA VAL A 110 -0.57 -2.80 2.33
C VAL A 110 0.55 -3.21 1.37
N ILE A 111 1.79 -2.84 1.67
CA ILE A 111 2.97 -3.31 0.94
C ILE A 111 3.87 -4.07 1.91
N ASP A 112 3.90 -5.39 1.76
CA ASP A 112 4.85 -6.24 2.47
C ASP A 112 6.22 -6.24 1.78
N GLU A 113 7.27 -6.49 2.56
CA GLU A 113 8.67 -6.43 2.11
C GLU A 113 9.04 -5.08 1.47
N VAL A 114 8.59 -3.98 2.08
CA VAL A 114 8.80 -2.62 1.55
C VAL A 114 10.29 -2.27 1.41
N SER A 115 11.17 -2.89 2.19
CA SER A 115 12.62 -2.74 2.11
C SER A 115 13.20 -3.15 0.74
N MET A 116 12.51 -4.03 0.01
CA MET A 116 12.88 -4.45 -1.34
C MET A 116 12.21 -3.61 -2.43
N VAL A 117 11.36 -2.65 -2.08
CA VAL A 117 10.65 -1.80 -3.05
C VAL A 117 11.53 -0.63 -3.43
N ARG A 118 11.80 -0.47 -4.73
CA ARG A 118 12.54 0.70 -5.21
C ARG A 118 11.72 1.98 -5.02
N ALA A 119 12.38 3.08 -4.66
CA ALA A 119 11.73 4.37 -4.43
C ALA A 119 10.97 4.88 -5.68
N ASP A 120 11.52 4.69 -6.87
CA ASP A 120 10.87 5.10 -8.13
C ASP A 120 9.58 4.32 -8.42
N LEU A 121 9.49 3.07 -7.96
CA LEU A 121 8.27 2.28 -8.07
C LEU A 121 7.17 2.83 -7.13
N LEU A 122 7.52 3.29 -5.93
CA LEU A 122 6.57 3.97 -5.05
C LEU A 122 6.10 5.31 -5.63
N ASP A 123 6.99 6.07 -6.29
CA ASP A 123 6.61 7.30 -7.01
C ASP A 123 5.62 6.99 -8.15
N CYS A 124 5.80 5.86 -8.84
CA CYS A 124 4.85 5.40 -9.86
C CYS A 124 3.48 5.08 -9.25
N VAL A 125 3.45 4.40 -8.11
CA VAL A 125 2.21 4.10 -7.36
C VAL A 125 1.51 5.40 -6.94
N ASP A 126 2.24 6.37 -6.37
CA ASP A 126 1.69 7.69 -5.99
C ASP A 126 1.07 8.40 -7.20
N ALA A 127 1.81 8.51 -8.31
CA ALA A 127 1.34 9.21 -9.49
C ALA A 127 0.12 8.53 -10.14
N PHE A 128 0.08 7.19 -10.16
CA PHE A 128 -1.08 6.44 -10.60
C PHE A 128 -2.30 6.72 -9.72
N LEU A 129 -2.15 6.59 -8.40
CA LEU A 129 -3.25 6.75 -7.45
C LEU A 129 -3.81 8.17 -7.44
N ARG A 130 -2.94 9.19 -7.47
CA ARG A 130 -3.33 10.60 -7.62
C ARG A 130 -4.16 10.84 -8.89
N ALA A 131 -3.79 10.19 -9.99
CA ALA A 131 -4.48 10.33 -11.26
C ALA A 131 -5.83 9.60 -11.28
N VAL A 132 -5.90 8.34 -10.86
CA VAL A 132 -7.14 7.54 -10.89
C VAL A 132 -8.18 8.02 -9.88
N ARG A 133 -7.74 8.52 -8.70
CA ARG A 133 -8.60 9.08 -7.66
C ARG A 133 -8.90 10.57 -7.84
N LYS A 134 -8.40 11.19 -8.92
CA LYS A 134 -8.58 12.63 -9.25
C LYS A 134 -8.13 13.59 -8.12
N ALA A 135 -7.07 13.23 -7.41
CA ALA A 135 -6.54 13.98 -6.27
C ALA A 135 -5.06 14.33 -6.50
N PRO A 136 -4.73 15.27 -7.42
CA PRO A 136 -3.36 15.50 -7.90
C PRO A 136 -2.40 16.08 -6.85
N LYS A 137 -2.93 16.69 -5.78
CA LYS A 137 -2.15 17.34 -4.71
C LYS A 137 -2.08 16.52 -3.42
N THR A 138 -2.76 15.38 -3.36
CA THR A 138 -2.85 14.55 -2.15
C THR A 138 -1.97 13.33 -2.33
N PRO A 139 -0.99 13.06 -1.44
CA PRO A 139 -0.19 11.84 -1.49
C PRO A 139 -1.05 10.60 -1.67
N PHE A 140 -0.66 9.73 -2.60
CA PHE A 140 -1.35 8.48 -2.98
C PHE A 140 -2.84 8.67 -3.29
N GLY A 141 -3.25 9.85 -3.73
CA GLY A 141 -4.66 10.17 -3.97
C GLY A 141 -5.53 10.11 -2.70
N GLY A 142 -4.93 10.31 -1.53
CA GLY A 142 -5.58 10.18 -0.23
C GLY A 142 -5.77 8.74 0.25
N LEU A 143 -5.19 7.75 -0.45
CA LEU A 143 -5.21 6.37 -0.01
C LEU A 143 -4.24 6.17 1.16
N ARG A 144 -4.70 5.49 2.22
CA ARG A 144 -3.86 5.13 3.36
C ARG A 144 -2.86 4.04 2.95
N LEU A 145 -1.62 4.17 3.40
CA LEU A 145 -0.56 3.18 3.17
C LEU A 145 -0.15 2.49 4.45
N VAL A 146 0.02 1.17 4.39
CA VAL A 146 0.66 0.39 5.44
C VAL A 146 1.86 -0.31 4.83
N LEU A 147 3.05 0.00 5.33
CA LEU A 147 4.30 -0.53 4.82
C LEU A 147 4.87 -1.50 5.86
N LEU A 148 5.13 -2.74 5.49
CA LEU A 148 5.78 -3.73 6.36
C LEU A 148 7.18 -4.05 5.85
N GLY A 149 8.18 -4.02 6.74
CA GLY A 149 9.59 -4.28 6.39
C GLY A 149 10.46 -4.56 7.59
#